data_AF-A0A654DSQ4-F1
#
_entry.id   AF-A0A654DSQ4-F1
#
_cell.length_a   1.000
_cell.length_b   1.000
_cell.length_c   1.000
_cell.angle_alpha   90.00
_cell.angle_beta   90.00
_cell.angle_gamma   90.00
#
_symmetry.space_group_name_H-M   'P 1'
#
loop_
_entity.id
_entity.type
_entity.pdbx_description
1 polymer ?
#
loop_
_entity_poly.entity_id
_entity_poly.type
_entity_poly.pdbx_seq_one_letter_code
_entity_poly.pdbx_strand_id
1 'polypeptide(L)' 'MKIIRFIILIGMATSCQTEEKSRINVMTSDIDHFWTAYDLIIKEPDSLKRIQLIDSLYIQQGSIGLKK' A
#
# COMPACT_ATOMS: atom_id res chain seq x y z
N MET A 1 -46.45 -1.96 -29.99
CA MET A 1 -45.12 -2.61 -30.19
C MET A 1 -43.96 -1.64 -30.39
N LYS A 2 -44.15 -0.46 -31.02
CA LYS A 2 -43.07 0.53 -31.24
C LYS A 2 -42.50 1.12 -29.94
N ILE A 3 -43.36 1.53 -29.00
CA ILE A 3 -42.97 2.05 -27.67
C ILE A 3 -42.18 1.01 -26.86
N ILE A 4 -42.61 -0.27 -26.89
CA ILE A 4 -41.96 -1.35 -26.13
C ILE A 4 -40.54 -1.60 -26.65
N ARG A 5 -40.34 -1.55 -27.98
CA ARG A 5 -38.99 -1.64 -28.57
C ARG A 5 -38.10 -0.47 -28.15
N PHE A 6 -38.68 0.71 -27.96
CA PHE A 6 -37.97 1.91 -27.50
C PHE A 6 -37.52 1.78 -26.03
N ILE A 7 -38.37 1.25 -25.15
CA ILE A 7 -38.04 0.98 -23.75
C ILE A 7 -36.91 -0.06 -23.61
N ILE A 8 -36.94 -1.13 -24.42
CA ILE A 8 -35.90 -2.17 -24.41
C ILE A 8 -34.54 -1.61 -24.85
N LEU A 9 -34.53 -0.71 -25.84
CA LEU A 9 -33.30 -0.10 -26.36
C LEU A 9 -32.64 0.84 -25.33
N ILE A 10 -33.44 1.57 -24.55
CA ILE A 10 -32.93 2.49 -23.51
C ILE A 10 -32.37 1.69 -22.31
N GLY A 11 -32.99 0.57 -21.94
CA GLY A 11 -32.55 -0.26 -20.81
C GLY A 11 -31.19 -0.93 -20.99
N MET A 12 -30.74 -1.18 -22.23
CA MET A 12 -29.42 -1.76 -22.50
C MET A 12 -28.26 -0.76 -22.33
N ALA A 13 -28.53 0.55 -22.44
CA ALA A 13 -27.48 1.57 -22.34
C ALA A 13 -27.07 1.89 -20.89
N THR A 14 -27.87 1.50 -19.89
CA THR A 14 -27.63 1.83 -18.48
C THR A 14 -26.87 0.76 -17.70
N SER A 15 -26.48 -0.36 -18.32
CA SER A 15 -25.82 -1.48 -17.64
C SER A 15 -24.30 -1.34 -17.46
N CYS A 16 -23.71 -0.21 -17.83
CA CYS A 16 -22.29 0.04 -17.59
C CYS A 16 -22.08 0.47 -16.12
N GLN A 17 -22.08 -0.50 -15.21
CA GLN A 17 -21.60 -0.29 -13.84
C GLN A 17 -20.07 -0.32 -13.90
N THR A 18 -19.43 0.84 -13.73
CA THR A 18 -17.99 0.87 -13.44
C THR A 18 -17.84 0.34 -12.02
N GLU A 19 -17.34 -0.88 -11.87
CA GLU A 19 -16.92 -1.37 -10.56
C GLU A 19 -15.89 -0.37 -10.01
N GLU A 20 -16.22 0.28 -8.89
CA GLU A 20 -15.25 1.07 -8.15
C GLU A 20 -14.21 0.07 -7.63
N LYS A 21 -13.15 -0.15 -8.43
CA LYS A 21 -12.03 -0.99 -8.08
C LYS A 21 -11.59 -0.50 -6.71
N SER A 22 -11.86 -1.30 -5.67
CA SER A 22 -11.44 -0.97 -4.32
C SER A 22 -9.96 -0.63 -4.43
N ARG A 23 -9.60 0.62 -4.12
CA ARG A 23 -8.22 1.06 -4.21
C ARG A 23 -7.48 0.24 -3.17
N ILE A 24 -6.83 -0.84 -3.61
CA ILE A 24 -5.99 -1.66 -2.75
C ILE A 24 -4.90 -0.72 -2.27
N ASN A 25 -5.02 -0.28 -1.02
CA ASN A 25 -4.08 0.63 -0.42
C ASN A 25 -2.89 -0.17 0.07
N VAL A 26 -1.98 -0.50 -0.85
CA VAL A 26 -0.73 -1.18 -0.54
C VAL A 26 0.23 -0.15 0.04
N MET A 27 0.62 -0.34 1.30
CA MET A 27 1.65 0.48 1.94
C MET A 27 3.04 -0.02 1.52
N THR A 28 3.83 0.82 0.86
CA THR A 28 5.19 0.47 0.40
C THR A 28 6.27 1.32 1.04
N SER A 29 5.93 2.20 1.99
CA SER A 29 6.88 3.07 2.70
C SER A 29 8.03 2.32 3.37
N ASP A 30 7.82 1.05 3.72
CA ASP A 30 8.85 0.22 4.34
C ASP A 30 10.07 0.03 3.45
N ILE A 31 9.92 0.11 2.12
CA ILE A 31 11.05 0.07 1.18
C ILE A 31 11.96 1.29 1.40
N ASP A 32 11.39 2.48 1.50
CA ASP A 32 12.16 3.73 1.70
C ASP A 32 12.76 3.79 3.10
N HIS A 33 12.01 3.35 4.12
CA HIS A 33 12.50 3.25 5.49
C HIS A 33 13.67 2.26 5.62
N PHE A 34 13.61 1.13 4.90
CA PHE A 34 14.70 0.15 4.87
C PHE A 34 15.99 0.78 4.35
N TRP A 35 15.96 1.44 3.20
CA TRP A 35 17.16 2.04 2.60
C TRP A 35 17.72 3.17 3.47
N THR A 36 16.85 3.98 4.07
CA THR A 36 17.26 5.04 5.00
C THR A 36 18.02 4.46 6.20
N ALA A 37 17.50 3.41 6.83
CA ALA A 37 18.16 2.75 7.94
C ALA A 37 19.49 2.11 7.51
N TYR A 38 19.49 1.40 6.37
CA TYR A 38 20.67 0.74 5.82
C TYR A 38 21.82 1.72 5.59
N ASP A 39 21.57 2.84 4.92
CA ASP A 39 22.57 3.85 4.59
C ASP A 39 23.25 4.44 5.84
N LEU A 40 22.50 4.58 6.94
CA LEU A 40 23.02 5.04 8.22
C LEU A 40 23.84 3.94 8.92
N ILE A 41 23.35 2.70 8.91
CA ILE A 41 24.01 1.54 9.54
C ILE A 41 25.37 1.24 8.90
N ILE A 42 25.51 1.33 7.57
CA ILE A 42 26.78 1.03 6.91
C ILE A 42 27.86 2.10 7.12
N LYS A 43 27.46 3.32 7.48
CA LYS A 43 28.37 4.44 7.78
C LYS A 43 28.83 4.45 9.24
N GLU A 44 28.16 3.69 10.11
CA GLU A 44 28.49 3.62 11.53
C GLU A 44 29.59 2.56 11.78
N PRO A 45 30.80 2.94 12.21
CA PRO A 45 31.87 1.99 12.48
C PRO A 45 31.64 1.15 13.75
N ASP A 46 30.90 1.65 14.74
CA ASP A 46 30.66 0.94 15.99
C ASP A 46 29.54 -0.10 15.83
N SER A 47 29.88 -1.37 16.06
CA SER A 47 28.94 -2.49 15.91
C SER A 47 27.77 -2.44 16.90
N LEU A 48 27.98 -1.95 18.12
CA LEU A 48 26.91 -1.79 19.11
C LEU A 48 25.96 -0.68 18.69
N LYS A 49 26.49 0.44 18.17
CA LYS A 49 25.65 1.52 17.62
C LYS A 49 24.88 1.08 16.38
N ARG A 50 25.47 0.26 15.51
CA ARG A 50 24.76 -0.34 14.37
C ARG A 50 23.54 -1.16 14.81
N ILE A 51 23.67 -1.92 15.90
CA ILE A 51 22.55 -2.69 16.48
C ILE A 51 21.47 -1.75 17.03
N GLN A 52 21.87 -0.66 17.69
CA GLN A 52 20.91 0.34 18.19
C GLN A 52 20.17 1.05 17.05
N LEU A 53 20.89 1.35 15.95
CA LEU A 53 20.31 2.00 14.76
C LEU A 53 19.28 1.12 14.06
N ILE A 54 19.57 -0.17 13.82
CA ILE A 54 18.59 -1.07 13.18
C ILE A 54 17.34 -1.28 14.04
N ASP A 55 17.51 -1.36 15.36
CA ASP A 55 16.39 -1.49 16.28
C ASP A 55 15.50 -0.23 16.24
N SER A 56 16.10 0.95 16.41
CA SER A 56 15.36 2.22 16.50
C SER A 56 14.73 2.68 15.18
N LEU A 57 15.43 2.51 14.07
CA LEU A 57 15.01 3.06 12.77
C LEU A 57 14.11 2.12 11.97
N TYR A 58 14.09 0.82 12.26
CA TYR A 58 13.37 -0.15 11.44
C TYR A 58 12.53 -1.14 12.27
N ILE A 59 13.12 -1.84 13.24
CA ILE A 59 12.39 -2.89 13.98
C ILE A 59 11.31 -2.28 14.89
N GLN A 60 11.64 -1.28 15.70
CA GLN A 60 10.68 -0.64 16.60
C GLN A 60 9.59 0.16 15.85
N GLN A 61 9.89 0.62 14.63
CA GLN A 61 8.95 1.33 13.76
C GLN A 61 7.97 0.39 13.04
N GLY A 62 8.12 -0.92 13.21
CA GLY A 62 7.22 -1.89 12.62
C GLY A 62 5.77 -1.67 13.03
N SER A 63 4.87 -1.95 12.09
CA SER A 63 3.42 -1.87 12.32
C SER A 63 2.96 -2.84 13.42
N ILE A 64 1.71 -2.68 13.88
CA ILE A 64 1.10 -3.56 14.90
C ILE A 64 1.26 -5.05 14.54
N GLY A 65 1.27 -5.41 13.24
CA GLY A 65 1.48 -6.78 12.79
C GLY A 65 2.86 -7.38 13.10
N LEU A 66 3.87 -6.56 13.41
CA LEU A 66 5.21 -7.02 13.80
C LEU A 66 5.32 -7.33 15.30
N LYS A 67 4.47 -6.73 16.14
CA LYS A 67 4.48 -6.95 17.58
C LYS A 67 3.79 -8.29 17.89
N LYS A 68 4.54 -9.25 18.43
CA LYS A 68 4.01 -10.51 18.98
C LYS A 68 3.53 -10.34 20.41
#